data_AF-A0A2D7PF71-F1
#
_entry.id   AF-A0A2D7PF71-F1
#
_cell.length_a   1.000
_cell.length_b   1.000
_cell.length_c   1.000
_cell.angle_alpha   90.00
_cell.angle_beta   90.00
_cell.angle_gamma   90.00
#
_symmetry.space_group_name_H-M   'P 1'
#
loop_
_entity.id
_entity.type
_entity.pdbx_description
1 polymer ?
#
loop_
_entity_poly.entity_id
_entity_poly.type
_entity_poly.pdbx_seq_one_letter_code
_entity_poly.pdbx_strand_id
1 'polypeptide(L)'
;MPKEKFLTNRQKEFAKFIVEGTYSNAECARKAGYSEGQAAKTASLLLNGKDFPLVVDHVKDLREAREKKYGVTLLGQLKRFSDLSKGAEESGQFSAAVNAEKIRSALGGLAIDKRETNVVHQLDKLSREEIVARLSEIKKAYPSAFIEGDYEVVGEDKGRKTLSDKGVE
;
A
#
# COMPACT_ATOMS: atom_id res chain seq x y z
N MET A 1 35.23 22.18 30.51
CA MET A 1 34.49 20.91 30.59
C MET A 1 33.47 20.90 29.45
N PRO A 2 33.43 19.88 28.58
CA PRO A 2 32.37 19.79 27.58
C PRO A 2 31.03 19.66 28.30
N LYS A 3 30.09 20.58 28.06
CA LYS A 3 28.74 20.51 28.62
C LYS A 3 28.12 19.18 28.18
N GLU A 4 27.80 18.31 29.13
CA GLU A 4 26.99 17.14 28.86
C GLU A 4 25.69 17.59 28.19
N LYS A 5 25.45 17.03 27.01
CA LYS A 5 24.39 17.42 26.09
C LYS A 5 23.07 16.80 26.55
N PHE A 6 22.37 17.45 27.48
CA PHE A 6 21.05 17.01 27.96
C PHE A 6 19.90 17.74 27.27
N LEU A 7 18.79 17.02 26.99
CA LEU A 7 17.54 17.66 26.60
C LEU A 7 16.94 18.45 27.77
N THR A 8 16.52 19.68 27.48
CA THR A 8 15.68 20.48 28.39
C THR A 8 14.28 19.85 28.53
N ASN A 9 13.58 20.14 29.63
CA ASN A 9 12.22 19.63 29.85
C ASN A 9 11.25 20.07 28.74
N ARG A 10 11.38 21.31 28.24
CA ARG A 10 10.57 21.83 27.14
C ARG A 10 10.81 21.09 25.83
N GLN A 11 12.05 20.70 25.53
CA GLN A 11 12.36 19.87 24.37
C GLN A 11 11.77 18.46 24.50
N LYS A 12 11.79 17.88 25.71
CA LYS A 12 11.17 16.57 25.98
C LYS A 12 9.65 16.63 25.79
N GLU A 13 8.98 17.66 26.31
CA GLU A 13 7.54 17.86 26.08
C GLU A 13 7.21 18.08 24.61
N PHE A 14 7.99 18.91 23.91
CA PHE A 14 7.83 19.11 22.48
C PHE A 14 7.92 17.78 21.72
N ALA A 15 8.94 16.97 22.01
CA ALA A 15 9.12 15.65 21.41
C ALA A 15 7.92 14.71 21.68
N LYS A 16 7.36 14.72 22.91
CA LYS A 16 6.16 13.93 23.24
C LYS A 16 4.96 14.32 22.36
N PHE A 17 4.67 15.61 22.24
CA PHE A 17 3.55 16.09 21.41
C PHE A 17 3.77 15.82 19.91
N ILE A 18 5.01 15.94 19.43
CA ILE A 18 5.37 15.59 18.05
C ILE A 18 5.10 14.10 17.76
N VAL A 19 5.44 13.22 18.70
CA VAL A 19 5.20 11.78 18.53
C VAL A 19 3.70 11.49 18.63
N GLU A 20 2.95 12.18 19.50
CA GLU A 20 1.48 12.09 19.60
C GLU A 20 0.78 12.26 18.26
N GLY A 21 1.19 13.26 17.46
CA GLY A 21 0.67 13.47 16.11
C GLY A 21 -0.71 14.14 16.05
N THR A 22 -1.24 14.59 17.19
CA THR A 22 -2.57 15.23 17.31
C THR A 22 -2.57 16.71 16.88
N TYR A 23 -1.43 17.40 17.02
CA TYR A 23 -1.32 18.85 16.85
C TYR A 23 -0.34 19.23 15.75
N SER A 24 -0.48 20.45 15.23
CA SER A 24 0.52 21.01 14.32
C SER A 24 1.87 21.23 15.02
N ASN A 25 2.99 21.23 14.28
CA ASN A 25 4.32 21.44 14.86
C ASN A 25 4.42 22.75 15.67
N ALA A 26 3.78 23.82 15.19
CA ALA A 26 3.72 25.09 15.90
C ALA A 26 2.91 25.00 17.22
N GLU A 27 1.82 24.24 17.24
CA GLU A 27 1.06 23.96 18.46
C GLU A 27 1.83 23.10 19.45
N CYS A 28 2.56 22.08 18.98
CA CYS A 28 3.45 21.28 19.83
C CYS A 28 4.46 22.18 20.55
N ALA A 29 5.04 23.16 19.84
CA ALA A 29 5.95 24.13 20.46
C ALA A 29 5.23 25.05 21.46
N ARG A 30 4.02 25.55 21.15
CA ARG A 30 3.25 26.36 22.11
C ARG A 30 2.93 25.58 23.39
N LYS A 31 2.46 24.35 23.24
CA LYS A 31 2.12 23.46 24.38
C LYS A 31 3.34 23.08 25.21
N ALA A 32 4.51 22.97 24.59
CA ALA A 32 5.79 22.79 25.29
C ALA A 32 6.37 24.10 25.89
N GLY A 33 5.58 25.17 25.93
CA GLY A 33 5.91 26.44 26.59
C GLY A 33 6.71 27.43 25.74
N TYR A 34 6.83 27.24 24.42
CA TYR A 34 7.46 28.22 23.52
C TYR A 34 6.53 29.37 23.15
N SER A 35 7.12 30.57 22.98
CA SER A 35 6.39 31.79 22.66
C SER A 35 5.59 31.62 21.37
N GLU A 36 4.31 32.00 21.40
CA GLU A 36 3.38 31.87 20.29
C GLU A 36 3.88 32.53 19.00
N GLY A 37 4.40 33.75 19.09
CA GLY A 37 4.91 34.49 17.92
C GLY A 37 6.14 33.86 17.26
N GLN A 38 6.84 32.95 17.94
CA GLN A 38 8.01 32.24 17.42
C GLN A 38 7.81 30.73 17.33
N ALA A 39 6.63 30.22 17.65
CA ALA A 39 6.41 28.78 17.83
C ALA A 39 6.66 27.97 16.55
N ALA A 40 6.21 28.47 15.39
CA ALA A 40 6.43 27.81 14.10
C ALA A 40 7.92 27.75 13.73
N LYS A 41 8.65 28.86 13.90
CA LYS A 41 10.11 28.93 13.66
C LYS A 41 10.86 28.01 14.62
N THR A 42 10.49 28.05 15.90
CA THR A 42 11.10 27.23 16.94
C THR A 42 10.88 25.75 16.69
N ALA A 43 9.65 25.34 16.31
CA ALA A 43 9.36 23.95 15.97
C ALA A 43 10.22 23.46 14.79
N SER A 44 10.35 24.28 13.75
CA SER A 44 11.19 23.96 12.58
C SER A 44 12.67 23.81 12.97
N LEU A 45 13.16 24.68 13.84
CA LEU A 45 14.52 24.63 14.35
C LEU A 45 14.77 23.38 15.22
N LEU A 46 13.85 23.06 16.13
CA LEU A 46 13.95 21.90 17.02
C LEU A 46 13.89 20.56 16.27
N LEU A 47 13.23 20.52 15.11
CA LEU A 47 13.18 19.36 14.24
C LEU A 47 14.35 19.28 13.25
N ASN A 48 15.23 20.30 13.22
CA ASN A 48 16.43 20.27 12.41
C ASN A 48 17.50 19.38 13.08
N GLY A 49 17.77 18.22 12.50
CA GLY A 49 18.78 17.28 12.99
C GLY A 49 20.23 17.81 12.95
N LYS A 50 20.51 18.89 12.19
CA LYS A 50 21.83 19.52 12.17
C LYS A 50 22.11 20.33 13.42
N ASP A 51 21.14 21.16 13.84
CA ASP A 51 21.28 22.08 14.95
C ASP A 51 20.82 21.47 16.28
N PHE A 52 19.79 20.61 16.23
CA PHE A 52 19.19 19.94 17.38
C PHE A 52 19.13 18.41 17.22
N PRO A 53 20.29 17.73 17.01
CA PRO A 53 20.32 16.28 16.80
C PRO A 53 19.68 15.50 17.95
N LEU A 54 19.92 15.91 19.20
CA LEU A 54 19.40 15.24 20.39
C LEU A 54 17.87 15.22 20.43
N VAL A 55 17.22 16.28 19.96
CA VAL A 55 15.75 16.37 19.96
C VAL A 55 15.17 15.39 18.95
N VAL A 56 15.79 15.30 17.78
CA VAL A 56 15.42 14.35 16.72
C VAL A 56 15.65 12.92 17.18
N ASP A 57 16.80 12.63 17.81
CA ASP A 57 17.10 11.32 18.39
C ASP A 57 16.05 10.93 19.45
N HIS A 58 15.69 11.86 20.35
CA HIS A 58 14.67 11.59 21.35
C HIS A 58 13.28 11.35 20.74
N VAL A 59 12.91 12.08 19.68
CA VAL A 59 11.67 11.82 18.93
C VAL A 59 11.71 10.42 18.30
N LYS A 60 12.85 10.00 17.76
CA LYS A 60 13.04 8.66 17.21
C LYS A 60 12.88 7.58 18.27
N ASP A 61 13.54 7.73 19.42
CA ASP A 61 13.41 6.79 20.55
C ASP A 61 11.95 6.66 21.01
N LEU A 62 11.22 7.78 21.10
CA LEU A 62 9.81 7.78 21.48
C LEU A 62 8.92 7.12 20.43
N ARG A 63 9.23 7.28 19.13
CA ARG A 63 8.53 6.58 18.04
C ARG A 63 8.79 5.09 18.09
N GLU A 64 10.04 4.67 18.25
CA GLU A 64 10.42 3.25 18.37
C GLU A 64 9.79 2.61 19.63
N ALA A 65 9.77 3.31 20.75
CA ALA A 65 9.10 2.84 21.96
C ALA A 65 7.58 2.69 21.75
N ARG A 66 6.97 3.64 21.02
CA ARG A 66 5.54 3.56 20.67
C ARG A 66 5.27 2.43 19.69
N GLU A 67 6.10 2.26 18.68
CA GLU A 67 6.02 1.15 17.73
C GLU A 67 6.21 -0.19 18.42
N LYS A 68 7.14 -0.31 19.37
CA LYS A 68 7.29 -1.52 20.17
C LYS A 68 6.06 -1.82 21.03
N LYS A 69 5.39 -0.78 21.54
CA LYS A 69 4.22 -0.91 22.42
C LYS A 69 2.91 -1.15 21.67
N TYR A 70 2.71 -0.48 20.53
CA TYR A 70 1.44 -0.43 19.80
C TYR A 70 1.56 -0.89 18.33
N GLY A 71 2.77 -1.12 17.84
CA GLY A 71 3.01 -1.57 16.48
C GLY A 71 2.48 -2.97 16.23
N VAL A 72 1.85 -3.13 15.08
CA VAL A 72 1.36 -4.40 14.56
C VAL A 72 2.51 -5.03 13.77
N THR A 73 3.36 -5.80 14.45
CA THR A 73 4.41 -6.59 13.78
C THR A 73 3.88 -7.97 13.40
N LEU A 74 4.36 -8.56 12.30
CA LEU A 74 3.95 -9.89 11.87
C LEU A 74 4.18 -10.94 12.96
N LEU A 75 5.40 -10.99 13.53
CA LEU A 75 5.73 -11.88 14.64
C LEU A 75 4.86 -11.64 15.88
N GLY A 76 4.58 -10.37 16.21
CA GLY A 76 3.70 -10.01 17.31
C GLY A 76 2.26 -10.48 17.09
N GLN A 77 1.74 -10.35 15.87
CA GLN A 77 0.41 -10.84 15.50
C GLN A 77 0.34 -12.37 15.52
N LEU A 78 1.34 -13.06 14.97
CA LEU A 78 1.43 -14.52 15.02
C LEU A 78 1.42 -15.03 16.47
N LYS A 79 2.19 -14.39 17.36
CA LYS A 79 2.19 -14.72 18.80
C LYS A 79 0.83 -14.44 19.43
N ARG A 80 0.25 -13.26 19.19
CA ARG A 80 -1.05 -12.87 19.75
C ARG A 80 -2.18 -13.80 19.33
N PHE A 81 -2.23 -14.23 18.07
CA PHE A 81 -3.21 -15.22 17.61
C PHE A 81 -2.94 -16.61 18.17
N SER A 82 -1.67 -17.00 18.39
CA SER A 82 -1.35 -18.24 19.10
C SER A 82 -1.87 -18.24 20.53
N ASP A 83 -1.67 -17.14 21.26
CA ASP A 83 -2.12 -17.00 22.65
C ASP A 83 -3.65 -16.96 22.73
N LEU A 84 -4.30 -16.23 21.81
CA LEU A 84 -5.75 -16.17 21.70
C LEU A 84 -6.37 -17.54 21.37
N SER A 85 -5.73 -18.28 20.47
CA SER A 85 -6.17 -19.62 20.10
C SER A 85 -6.18 -20.56 21.30
N LYS A 86 -5.03 -20.67 21.98
CA LYS A 86 -4.90 -21.51 23.19
C LYS A 86 -5.88 -21.12 24.29
N GLY A 87 -6.00 -19.82 24.58
CA GLY A 87 -6.94 -19.34 25.60
C GLY A 87 -8.40 -19.62 25.23
N ALA A 88 -8.75 -19.57 23.95
CA ALA A 88 -10.07 -19.94 23.47
C ALA A 88 -10.32 -21.46 23.56
N GLU A 89 -9.33 -22.30 23.23
CA GLU A 89 -9.41 -23.76 23.40
C GLU A 89 -9.60 -24.15 24.87
N GLU A 90 -8.79 -23.58 25.76
CA GLU A 90 -8.89 -23.80 27.21
C GLU A 90 -10.24 -23.37 27.77
N SER A 91 -10.85 -22.32 27.19
CA SER A 91 -12.19 -21.82 27.55
C SER A 91 -13.33 -22.58 26.84
N GLY A 92 -13.04 -23.61 26.05
CA GLY A 92 -14.03 -24.39 25.27
C GLY A 92 -14.63 -23.65 24.07
N GLN A 93 -14.10 -22.48 23.70
CA GLN A 93 -14.55 -21.67 22.56
C GLN A 93 -13.83 -22.06 21.27
N PHE A 94 -14.06 -23.29 20.80
CA PHE A 94 -13.34 -23.85 19.65
C PHE A 94 -13.52 -23.07 18.33
N SER A 95 -14.68 -22.43 18.12
CA SER A 95 -14.90 -21.59 16.93
C SER A 95 -13.97 -20.38 16.89
N ALA A 96 -13.71 -19.75 18.04
CA ALA A 96 -12.78 -18.64 18.16
C ALA A 96 -11.33 -19.11 17.98
N ALA A 97 -10.98 -20.27 18.54
CA ALA A 97 -9.66 -20.88 18.38
C ALA A 97 -9.33 -21.20 16.91
N VAL A 98 -10.23 -21.90 16.21
CA VAL A 98 -10.08 -22.24 14.79
C VAL A 98 -9.95 -20.99 13.93
N ASN A 99 -10.72 -19.94 14.22
CA ASN A 99 -10.61 -18.67 13.51
C ASN A 99 -9.25 -17.97 13.75
N ALA A 100 -8.76 -17.99 14.99
CA ALA A 100 -7.44 -17.44 15.31
C ALA A 100 -6.32 -18.19 14.55
N GLU A 101 -6.37 -19.53 14.50
CA GLU A 101 -5.40 -20.33 13.74
C GLU A 101 -5.54 -20.17 12.23
N LYS A 102 -6.75 -19.98 11.71
CA LYS A 102 -6.98 -19.67 10.29
C LYS A 102 -6.30 -18.36 9.91
N ILE A 103 -6.48 -17.31 10.70
CA ILE A 103 -5.83 -16.01 10.45
C ILE A 103 -4.31 -16.13 10.61
N ARG A 104 -3.84 -16.86 11.62
CA ARG A 104 -2.41 -17.12 11.83
C ARG A 104 -1.78 -17.86 10.64
N SER A 105 -2.46 -18.86 10.11
CA SER A 105 -2.04 -19.61 8.92
C SER A 105 -2.00 -18.73 7.67
N ALA A 106 -2.98 -17.83 7.51
CA ALA A 106 -3.00 -16.85 6.43
C ALA A 106 -1.85 -15.83 6.55
N LEU A 107 -1.58 -15.32 7.76
CA LEU A 107 -0.44 -14.43 8.03
C LEU A 107 0.91 -15.12 7.78
N GLY A 108 1.00 -16.42 8.03
CA GLY A 108 2.16 -17.25 7.69
C GLY A 108 2.29 -17.60 6.21
N GLY A 109 1.38 -17.13 5.35
CA GLY A 109 1.37 -17.41 3.92
C GLY A 109 0.94 -18.84 3.55
N LEU A 110 0.45 -19.63 4.51
CA LEU A 110 -0.01 -21.01 4.28
C LEU A 110 -1.41 -21.05 3.65
N ALA A 111 -2.24 -20.06 3.97
CA ALA A 111 -3.56 -19.88 3.40
C ALA A 111 -3.59 -18.59 2.57
N ILE A 112 -3.32 -18.71 1.27
CA ILE A 112 -3.47 -17.61 0.31
C ILE A 112 -4.88 -17.71 -0.27
N ASP A 113 -5.69 -16.66 -0.09
CA ASP A 113 -6.94 -16.50 -0.84
C ASP A 113 -6.54 -16.13 -2.27
N LYS A 114 -6.34 -17.14 -3.13
CA LYS A 114 -6.17 -16.95 -4.57
C LYS A 114 -7.50 -16.49 -5.15
N ARG A 115 -7.90 -15.26 -4.87
CA ARG A 115 -8.81 -14.52 -5.74
C ARG A 115 -8.00 -14.09 -6.95
N GLU A 116 -7.70 -15.06 -7.80
CA GLU A 116 -7.51 -14.74 -9.20
C GLU A 116 -8.85 -14.13 -9.62
N THR A 117 -8.89 -12.80 -9.76
CA THR A 117 -9.92 -12.16 -10.55
C THR A 117 -9.78 -12.77 -11.93
N ASN A 118 -10.55 -13.83 -12.13
CA ASN A 118 -10.89 -14.38 -13.42
C ASN A 118 -11.62 -13.27 -14.18
N VAL A 119 -10.87 -12.26 -14.64
CA VAL A 119 -11.20 -11.50 -15.83
C VAL A 119 -10.96 -12.46 -17.01
N VAL A 120 -11.65 -13.60 -16.96
CA VAL A 120 -11.97 -14.35 -18.13
C VAL A 120 -12.88 -13.40 -18.86
N HIS A 121 -12.33 -12.67 -19.83
CA HIS A 121 -13.16 -12.04 -20.84
C HIS A 121 -13.96 -13.20 -21.44
N GLN A 122 -15.22 -13.33 -21.02
CA GLN A 122 -16.15 -14.34 -21.51
C GLN A 122 -16.50 -13.99 -22.97
N LEU A 123 -15.49 -13.94 -23.84
CA LEU A 123 -15.63 -13.71 -25.27
C LEU A 123 -16.50 -14.83 -25.88
N ASP A 124 -16.40 -16.03 -25.32
CA ASP A 124 -17.20 -17.21 -25.71
C ASP A 124 -18.70 -17.09 -25.41
N LYS A 125 -19.11 -16.09 -24.62
CA LYS A 125 -20.54 -15.83 -24.32
C LYS A 125 -21.11 -14.64 -25.10
N LEU A 126 -20.28 -13.94 -25.88
CA LEU A 126 -20.76 -12.83 -26.69
C LEU A 126 -21.35 -13.37 -27.99
N SER A 127 -22.54 -12.90 -28.33
CA SER A 127 -23.11 -13.10 -29.66
C SER A 127 -22.26 -12.38 -30.72
N ARG A 128 -22.37 -12.81 -31.98
CA ARG A 128 -21.66 -12.19 -33.10
C ARG A 128 -21.90 -10.68 -33.18
N GLU A 129 -23.10 -10.22 -32.85
CA GLU A 129 -23.49 -8.82 -32.90
C GLU A 129 -22.78 -7.99 -31.81
N GLU A 130 -22.72 -8.52 -30.58
CA GLU A 130 -22.03 -7.86 -29.46
C GLU A 130 -20.51 -7.79 -29.70
N ILE A 131 -19.92 -8.80 -30.34
CA ILE A 131 -18.51 -8.79 -30.74
C ILE A 131 -18.24 -7.67 -31.75
N VAL A 132 -19.10 -7.52 -32.76
CA VAL A 132 -18.97 -6.47 -33.79
C VAL A 132 -19.15 -5.08 -33.18
N ALA A 133 -20.13 -4.91 -32.29
CA ALA A 133 -20.36 -3.66 -31.57
C ALA A 133 -19.11 -3.27 -30.76
N ARG A 134 -18.56 -4.21 -29.99
CA ARG A 134 -17.36 -3.99 -29.19
C ARG A 134 -16.11 -3.72 -30.03
N LEU A 135 -15.95 -4.40 -31.17
CA LEU A 135 -14.89 -4.11 -32.13
C LEU A 135 -15.02 -2.69 -32.71
N SER A 136 -16.23 -2.24 -33.00
CA SER A 136 -16.48 -0.89 -33.51
C SER A 136 -16.16 0.19 -32.47
N GLU A 137 -16.45 -0.08 -31.19
CA GLU A 137 -16.09 0.79 -30.07
C GLU A 137 -14.57 0.88 -29.90
N ILE A 138 -13.87 -0.26 -29.96
CA ILE A 138 -12.41 -0.31 -29.86
C ILE A 138 -11.76 0.46 -31.03
N LYS A 139 -12.28 0.31 -32.25
CA LYS A 139 -11.82 1.10 -33.42
C LYS A 139 -11.98 2.60 -33.23
N LYS A 140 -13.08 3.05 -32.61
CA LYS A 140 -13.31 4.47 -32.30
C LYS A 140 -12.41 5.00 -31.18
N ALA A 141 -12.20 4.19 -30.14
CA ALA A 141 -11.41 4.56 -28.97
C ALA A 141 -9.90 4.61 -29.26
N TYR A 142 -9.42 3.76 -30.18
CA TYR A 142 -8.00 3.64 -30.52
C TYR A 142 -7.76 3.75 -32.03
N PRO A 143 -8.06 4.91 -32.65
CA PRO A 143 -7.92 5.08 -34.10
C PRO A 143 -6.47 4.93 -34.58
N SER A 144 -5.49 5.21 -33.72
CA SER A 144 -4.05 5.05 -34.00
C SER A 144 -3.57 3.59 -34.02
N ALA A 145 -4.35 2.65 -33.50
CA ALA A 145 -4.00 1.22 -33.51
C ALA A 145 -4.49 0.50 -34.78
N PHE A 146 -5.41 1.11 -35.54
CA PHE A 146 -5.97 0.58 -36.78
C PHE A 146 -5.57 1.46 -37.95
N ILE A 147 -4.26 1.56 -38.18
CA ILE A 147 -3.73 2.19 -39.38
C ILE A 147 -3.93 1.18 -40.52
N GLU A 148 -4.78 1.50 -41.48
CA GLU A 148 -4.75 0.85 -42.80
C GLU A 148 -3.42 1.25 -43.43
N GLY A 149 -2.37 0.48 -43.14
CA GLY A 149 -1.09 0.64 -43.79
C GLY A 149 -1.26 0.29 -45.27
N ASP A 150 -0.92 1.21 -46.16
CA ASP A 150 -0.71 0.89 -47.56
C ASP A 150 0.42 -0.13 -47.63
N TYR A 151 0.08 -1.36 -48.00
CA TYR A 151 1.05 -2.40 -48.27
C TYR A 151 1.18 -2.53 -49.79
N GLU A 152 2.39 -2.34 -50.32
CA GLU A 152 2.69 -2.81 -51.66
C GLU A 152 2.99 -4.30 -51.61
N VAL A 153 2.17 -5.10 -52.29
CA VAL A 153 2.49 -6.51 -52.55
C VAL A 153 3.62 -6.54 -53.57
N VAL A 154 4.86 -6.59 -53.08
CA VAL A 154 6.02 -6.91 -53.92
C VAL A 154 5.92 -8.39 -54.24
N GLY A 155 5.31 -8.71 -55.37
CA GLY A 155 5.11 -10.08 -55.80
C GLY A 155 6.38 -10.67 -56.39
N GLU A 156 6.77 -11.84 -55.88
CA GLU A 156 7.11 -12.98 -56.72
C GLU A 156 6.45 -14.21 -56.09
N ASP A 157 5.26 -14.57 -56.58
CA ASP A 157 5.02 -15.95 -57.00
C ASP A 157 3.66 -16.09 -57.66
N LYS A 158 3.73 -16.36 -58.97
CA LYS A 158 2.62 -16.88 -59.77
C LYS A 158 2.23 -18.24 -59.19
N GLY A 159 1.13 -18.35 -58.45
CA GLY A 159 0.54 -19.68 -58.25
C GLY A 159 -0.36 -20.00 -57.07
N ARG A 160 -0.91 -19.04 -56.30
CA ARG A 160 -1.90 -19.41 -55.26
C ARG A 160 -3.23 -18.70 -55.45
N LYS A 161 -4.18 -19.39 -56.07
CA LYS A 161 -5.60 -19.00 -56.09
C LYS A 161 -6.07 -18.81 -54.65
N THR A 162 -6.64 -17.65 -54.35
CA THR A 162 -7.33 -17.38 -53.09
C THR A 162 -8.62 -18.19 -53.03
N LEU A 163 -9.04 -18.57 -51.82
CA LEU A 163 -10.26 -19.36 -51.57
C LEU A 163 -11.57 -18.70 -52.03
N SER A 164 -11.51 -17.45 -52.53
CA SER A 164 -12.62 -16.75 -53.19
C SER A 164 -12.93 -17.25 -54.61
N ASP A 165 -12.01 -17.99 -55.25
CA ASP A 165 -12.16 -18.49 -56.63
C ASP A 165 -12.86 -19.86 -56.73
N LYS A 166 -13.30 -20.43 -55.60
CA LYS A 166 -14.23 -21.56 -55.62
C LYS A 166 -15.63 -21.01 -55.45
N GLY A 167 -16.30 -20.79 -56.58
CA GLY A 167 -17.72 -20.51 -56.61
C GLY A 167 -18.47 -21.50 -55.72
N VAL A 168 -19.43 -20.94 -54.98
CA VAL A 168 -20.45 -21.69 -54.27
C VAL A 168 -21.32 -22.38 -55.32
N GLU A 169 -21.20 -23.69 -55.42
CA GLU A 169 -22.29 -24.62 -55.75
C GLU A 169 -22.43 -25.61 -54.60
#